data_AF-A0A3B8YQP3-F1
#
_entry.id   AF-A0A3B8YQP3-F1
#
_cell.length_a   1.000
_cell.length_b   1.000
_cell.length_c   1.000
_cell.angle_alpha   90.00
_cell.angle_beta   90.00
_cell.angle_gamma   90.00
#
_symmetry.space_group_name_H-M   'P 1'
#
loop_
_entity.id
_entity.type
_entity.pdbx_description
1 polymer ?
#
loop_
_entity_poly.entity_id
_entity_poly.type
_entity_poly.pdbx_seq_one_letter_code
_entity_poly.pdbx_strand_id
1 'polypeptide(L)'
;YENAGFHIFRNGWKEDATVMVVKAGPPAFWHNQPDNGTFELFVKGRNFFPDAGSYVYAGDEEVQKERDWFRQTRVHNTLTLDGKNIEETNSKCLLWDISNPENQILVTENQGYPNLKHRRTVFFVDNTFFVIVDDAIGAAAGDVAIHYHLSEGRMNVDKKRFRLTSKYNDGNNIVVEAFGPKSMKMEEEESWVSYAYRQKNKRTGVAYHANKQSDSTTSFITVIYPITSKAPRISAKYLNGDANASSVKVELSINNQIYNLHANWN
;
A
#
# COMPACT_ATOMS: atom_id res chain seq x y z
N TYR A 1 -1.94 -13.92 -11.16
CA TYR A 1 -0.77 -14.73 -11.57
C TYR A 1 -0.14 -15.31 -10.33
N GLU A 2 -0.66 -16.43 -9.85
CA GLU A 2 -0.36 -16.97 -8.52
C GLU A 2 1.12 -17.33 -8.35
N ASN A 3 1.72 -18.02 -9.32
CA ASN A 3 3.12 -18.44 -9.23
C ASN A 3 4.12 -17.27 -9.18
N ALA A 4 3.82 -16.17 -9.87
CA ALA A 4 4.67 -14.98 -9.89
C ALA A 4 4.29 -13.95 -8.80
N GLY A 5 3.14 -14.14 -8.14
CA GLY A 5 2.60 -13.21 -7.15
C GLY A 5 2.22 -11.84 -7.71
N PHE A 6 1.61 -11.80 -8.90
CA PHE A 6 1.02 -10.57 -9.44
C PHE A 6 -0.50 -10.67 -9.46
N HIS A 7 -1.16 -9.68 -8.86
CA HIS A 7 -2.62 -9.62 -8.75
C HIS A 7 -3.10 -8.31 -9.36
N ILE A 8 -4.09 -8.38 -10.26
CA ILE A 8 -4.55 -7.22 -11.01
C ILE A 8 -6.04 -7.03 -10.79
N PHE A 9 -6.40 -5.94 -10.12
CA PHE A 9 -7.76 -5.43 -10.08
C PHE A 9 -7.95 -4.46 -11.25
N ARG A 10 -9.06 -4.59 -11.98
CA ARG A 10 -9.42 -3.62 -13.03
C ARG A 10 -10.92 -3.52 -13.22
N ASN A 11 -11.41 -2.34 -13.59
CA ASN A 11 -12.81 -2.13 -14.01
C ASN A 11 -13.00 -2.03 -15.53
N GLY A 12 -11.91 -2.13 -16.30
CA GLY A 12 -11.94 -1.99 -17.75
C GLY A 12 -10.56 -2.21 -18.37
N TRP A 13 -10.49 -2.02 -19.69
CA TRP A 13 -9.27 -2.19 -20.49
C TRP A 13 -8.88 -0.93 -21.27
N LYS A 14 -9.73 0.09 -21.25
CA LYS A 14 -9.53 1.36 -21.94
C LYS A 14 -8.75 2.32 -21.04
N GLU A 15 -8.30 3.44 -21.61
CA GLU A 15 -7.52 4.45 -20.89
C GLU A 15 -8.26 5.08 -19.70
N ASP A 16 -9.59 5.04 -19.70
CA ASP A 16 -10.45 5.52 -18.61
C ASP A 16 -10.59 4.54 -17.44
N ALA A 17 -9.97 3.36 -17.52
CA ALA A 17 -10.04 2.34 -16.49
C ALA A 17 -9.30 2.74 -15.20
N THR A 18 -9.74 2.10 -14.12
CA THR A 18 -9.01 1.96 -12.86
C THR A 18 -8.32 0.61 -12.88
N VAL A 19 -7.00 0.57 -12.69
CA VAL A 19 -6.19 -0.66 -12.68
C VAL A 19 -5.19 -0.58 -11.53
N MET A 20 -5.27 -1.52 -10.59
CA MET A 20 -4.25 -1.72 -9.55
C MET A 20 -3.49 -3.02 -9.84
N VAL A 21 -2.16 -2.95 -9.80
CA VAL A 21 -1.29 -4.13 -9.91
C VAL A 21 -0.54 -4.28 -8.59
N VAL A 22 -0.78 -5.36 -7.87
CA VAL A 22 -0.12 -5.70 -6.60
C VAL A 22 0.96 -6.75 -6.85
N LYS A 23 2.16 -6.53 -6.33
CA LYS A 23 3.28 -7.50 -6.33
C LYS A 23 3.44 -8.10 -4.93
N ALA A 24 3.20 -9.40 -4.81
CA ALA A 24 3.34 -10.18 -3.60
C ALA A 24 3.73 -11.62 -3.98
N GLY A 25 4.97 -11.79 -4.46
CA GLY A 25 5.48 -13.05 -5.01
C GLY A 25 6.51 -13.79 -4.17
N PRO A 26 6.97 -14.95 -4.68
CA PRO A 26 7.95 -15.81 -4.02
C PRO A 26 9.38 -15.22 -4.10
N PRO A 27 10.37 -15.88 -3.46
CA PRO A 27 11.75 -15.48 -3.56
C PRO A 27 12.23 -15.47 -5.00
N ALA A 28 13.05 -14.49 -5.30
CA ALA A 28 13.68 -14.34 -6.60
C ALA A 28 15.10 -13.78 -6.42
N PHE A 29 15.78 -13.56 -7.53
CA PHE A 29 17.22 -13.29 -7.54
C PHE A 29 17.52 -11.79 -7.53
N TRP A 30 18.73 -11.42 -7.96
CA TRP A 30 19.30 -10.07 -7.94
C TRP A 30 18.38 -8.91 -8.38
N HIS A 31 17.48 -9.14 -9.34
CA HIS A 31 16.55 -8.10 -9.81
C HIS A 31 15.35 -7.89 -8.88
N ASN A 32 15.02 -8.87 -8.05
CA ASN A 32 13.95 -8.73 -7.08
C ASN A 32 14.34 -7.69 -6.02
N GLN A 33 13.41 -6.81 -5.71
CA GLN A 33 13.54 -5.86 -4.62
C GLN A 33 12.74 -6.37 -3.41
N PRO A 34 13.11 -5.99 -2.18
CA PRO A 34 12.35 -6.32 -0.98
C PRO A 34 11.08 -5.45 -0.88
N ASP A 35 10.15 -5.63 -1.81
CA ASP A 35 9.00 -4.75 -2.06
C ASP A 35 7.63 -5.47 -1.91
N ASN A 36 7.62 -6.69 -1.37
CA ASN A 36 6.39 -7.49 -1.27
C ASN A 36 5.24 -6.72 -0.62
N GLY A 37 4.08 -6.78 -1.27
CA GLY A 37 2.88 -6.03 -0.92
C GLY A 37 2.74 -4.70 -1.66
N THR A 38 3.80 -4.18 -2.30
CA THR A 38 3.74 -2.94 -3.09
C THR A 38 2.72 -3.05 -4.23
N PHE A 39 2.28 -1.88 -4.71
CA PHE A 39 1.36 -1.80 -5.83
C PHE A 39 1.59 -0.52 -6.63
N GLU A 40 1.20 -0.57 -7.90
CA GLU A 40 0.92 0.61 -8.70
C GLU A 40 -0.59 0.75 -8.94
N LEU A 41 -1.06 1.99 -9.11
CA LEU A 41 -2.47 2.28 -9.35
C LEU A 41 -2.64 3.33 -10.45
N PHE A 42 -3.25 2.89 -11.54
CA PHE A 42 -3.68 3.72 -12.66
C PHE A 42 -5.17 4.06 -12.52
N VAL A 43 -5.52 5.33 -12.70
CA VAL A 43 -6.91 5.77 -12.78
C VAL A 43 -7.02 6.80 -13.91
N LYS A 44 -7.83 6.50 -14.92
CA LYS A 44 -8.13 7.42 -16.04
C LYS A 44 -6.87 8.03 -16.66
N GLY A 45 -5.97 7.17 -17.13
CA GLY A 45 -4.74 7.55 -17.83
C GLY A 45 -3.60 8.06 -16.95
N ARG A 46 -3.78 8.21 -15.63
CA ARG A 46 -2.72 8.64 -14.70
C ARG A 46 -2.32 7.50 -13.77
N ASN A 47 -1.02 7.21 -13.70
CA ASN A 47 -0.45 6.41 -12.61
C ASN A 47 -0.32 7.29 -11.38
N PHE A 48 -1.16 7.06 -10.36
CA PHE A 48 -1.13 7.84 -9.13
C PHE A 48 -0.08 7.37 -8.15
N PHE A 49 0.33 6.11 -8.25
CA PHE A 49 1.29 5.44 -7.36
C PHE A 49 2.34 4.72 -8.20
N PRO A 50 3.17 5.43 -8.97
CA PRO A 50 4.26 4.79 -9.69
C PRO A 50 5.23 4.14 -8.70
N ASP A 51 5.92 3.08 -9.09
CA ASP A 51 6.99 2.52 -8.29
C ASP A 51 8.17 3.51 -8.15
N ALA A 52 9.09 3.32 -7.19
CA ALA A 52 10.32 4.09 -7.15
C ALA A 52 11.19 3.83 -8.39
N GLY A 53 11.11 2.62 -8.95
CA GLY A 53 11.90 2.18 -10.09
C GLY A 53 13.30 1.74 -9.68
N SER A 54 14.17 1.50 -10.66
CA SER A 54 15.53 1.01 -10.40
C SER A 54 16.57 2.13 -10.31
N TYR A 55 16.37 3.23 -11.06
CA TYR A 55 17.31 4.34 -11.30
C TYR A 55 18.66 3.93 -11.92
N VAL A 56 19.41 3.07 -11.26
CA VAL A 56 20.73 2.57 -11.69
C VAL A 56 20.81 1.04 -11.55
N TYR A 57 21.73 0.43 -12.33
CA TYR A 57 21.82 -1.03 -12.44
C TYR A 57 22.75 -1.66 -11.41
N ALA A 58 24.03 -1.28 -11.42
CA ALA A 58 25.08 -1.59 -10.44
C ALA A 58 26.32 -0.79 -10.87
N GLY A 59 27.25 -0.51 -9.97
CA GLY A 59 28.45 0.25 -10.32
C GLY A 59 29.43 0.34 -9.17
N ASP A 60 30.21 1.41 -9.15
CA ASP A 60 31.08 1.77 -8.03
C ASP A 60 30.29 2.05 -6.74
N GLU A 61 31.00 2.38 -5.66
CA GLU A 61 30.40 2.60 -4.34
C GLU A 61 29.31 3.70 -4.34
N GLU A 62 29.48 4.76 -5.13
CA GLU A 62 28.50 5.84 -5.21
C GLU A 62 27.24 5.39 -5.95
N VAL A 63 27.42 4.72 -7.10
CA VAL A 63 26.32 4.13 -7.87
C VAL A 63 25.60 3.06 -7.06
N GLN A 64 26.32 2.29 -6.24
CA GLN A 64 25.73 1.27 -5.40
C GLN A 64 24.88 1.89 -4.27
N LYS A 65 25.32 2.98 -3.64
CA LYS A 65 24.50 3.73 -2.67
C LYS A 65 23.20 4.24 -3.31
N GLU A 66 23.28 4.74 -4.54
CA GLU A 66 22.10 5.13 -5.30
C GLU A 66 21.17 3.93 -5.56
N ARG A 67 21.71 2.80 -6.01
CA ARG A 67 20.95 1.56 -6.23
C ARG A 67 20.25 1.09 -4.95
N ASP A 68 21.00 1.05 -3.85
CA ASP A 68 20.51 0.56 -2.57
C ASP A 68 19.39 1.45 -2.03
N TRP A 69 19.46 2.76 -2.26
CA TRP A 69 18.38 3.68 -1.88
C TRP A 69 17.05 3.30 -2.56
N PHE A 70 17.06 3.06 -3.87
CA PHE A 70 15.86 2.68 -4.64
C PHE A 70 15.35 1.29 -4.29
N ARG A 71 16.20 0.42 -3.72
CA ARG A 71 15.84 -0.93 -3.28
C ARG A 71 15.27 -1.00 -1.86
N GLN A 72 15.17 0.11 -1.14
CA GLN A 72 14.67 0.07 0.23
C GLN A 72 13.18 -0.28 0.27
N THR A 73 12.75 -1.15 1.20
CA THR A 73 11.33 -1.48 1.38
C THR A 73 10.48 -0.24 1.68
N ARG A 74 11.02 0.69 2.47
CA ARG A 74 10.36 1.96 2.84
C ARG A 74 10.13 2.94 1.68
N VAL A 75 10.69 2.71 0.49
CA VAL A 75 10.42 3.55 -0.70
C VAL A 75 9.35 2.95 -1.62
N HIS A 76 8.71 1.87 -1.18
CA HIS A 76 7.64 1.14 -1.86
C HIS A 76 6.34 1.24 -1.06
N ASN A 77 5.20 0.98 -1.70
CA ASN A 77 3.88 1.13 -1.08
C ASN A 77 3.54 -0.07 -0.18
N THR A 78 4.30 -0.32 0.90
CA THR A 78 4.15 -1.49 1.77
C THR A 78 4.45 -1.18 3.24
N LEU A 79 4.50 -2.21 4.11
CA LEU A 79 4.75 -2.08 5.55
C LEU A 79 6.22 -2.34 5.89
N THR A 80 6.79 -1.55 6.80
CA THR A 80 8.11 -1.81 7.41
C THR A 80 8.07 -1.92 8.94
N LEU A 81 9.13 -2.51 9.49
CA LEU A 81 9.48 -2.45 10.91
C LEU A 81 10.80 -1.68 11.06
N ASP A 82 10.79 -0.62 11.87
CA ASP A 82 11.91 0.30 12.12
C ASP A 82 12.54 0.87 10.83
N GLY A 83 11.74 1.01 9.76
CA GLY A 83 12.20 1.48 8.45
C GLY A 83 13.17 0.53 7.74
N LYS A 84 13.35 -0.70 8.24
CA LYS A 84 14.27 -1.70 7.67
C LYS A 84 13.68 -2.35 6.43
N ASN A 85 14.56 -2.93 5.62
CA ASN A 85 14.13 -3.80 4.54
C ASN A 85 13.58 -5.12 5.10
N ILE A 86 12.58 -5.69 4.44
CA ILE A 86 12.20 -7.08 4.70
C ILE A 86 13.37 -8.00 4.37
N GLU A 87 13.61 -8.97 5.24
CA GLU A 87 14.66 -9.98 5.13
C GLU A 87 14.26 -11.09 4.15
N GLU A 88 12.95 -11.40 4.09
CA GLU A 88 12.39 -12.45 3.26
C GLU A 88 11.33 -11.92 2.30
N THR A 89 11.46 -12.30 1.03
CA THR A 89 10.53 -11.96 -0.06
C THR A 89 9.78 -13.22 -0.47
N ASN A 90 8.86 -13.71 0.37
CA ASN A 90 8.18 -14.98 0.16
C ASN A 90 6.69 -14.88 0.48
N SER A 91 5.98 -14.10 -0.32
CA SER A 91 4.55 -13.89 -0.09
C SER A 91 3.71 -15.11 -0.44
N LYS A 92 2.68 -15.33 0.37
CA LYS A 92 1.61 -16.30 0.12
C LYS A 92 0.33 -15.56 -0.20
N CYS A 93 -0.38 -16.02 -1.23
CA CYS A 93 -1.75 -15.61 -1.48
C CYS A 93 -2.69 -16.49 -0.65
N LEU A 94 -3.38 -15.89 0.32
CA LEU A 94 -4.35 -16.58 1.19
C LEU A 94 -5.75 -16.56 0.59
N LEU A 95 -6.09 -15.50 -0.14
CA LEU A 95 -7.36 -15.37 -0.85
C LEU A 95 -7.16 -14.53 -2.10
N TRP A 96 -7.73 -15.00 -3.21
CA TRP A 96 -7.94 -14.21 -4.41
C TRP A 96 -9.35 -14.46 -4.89
N ASP A 97 -10.24 -13.50 -4.66
CA ASP A 97 -11.66 -13.61 -4.99
C ASP A 97 -12.09 -12.40 -5.81
N ILE A 98 -12.34 -12.63 -7.10
CA ILE A 98 -12.89 -11.64 -8.03
C ILE A 98 -14.29 -12.04 -8.53
N SER A 99 -14.93 -13.01 -7.86
CA SER A 99 -16.23 -13.53 -8.27
C SER A 99 -17.35 -12.51 -8.08
N ASN A 100 -17.22 -11.62 -7.09
CA ASN A 100 -18.11 -10.48 -6.89
C ASN A 100 -17.48 -9.20 -7.48
N PRO A 101 -18.00 -8.66 -8.59
CA PRO A 101 -17.47 -7.45 -9.20
C PRO A 101 -17.68 -6.18 -8.34
N GLU A 102 -18.63 -6.18 -7.41
CA GLU A 102 -18.86 -5.05 -6.49
C GLU A 102 -17.92 -5.07 -5.28
N ASN A 103 -17.28 -6.20 -5.01
CA ASN A 103 -16.33 -6.35 -3.93
C ASN A 103 -15.32 -7.46 -4.23
N GLN A 104 -14.22 -7.11 -4.89
CA GLN A 104 -13.13 -8.02 -5.20
C GLN A 104 -12.08 -7.97 -4.09
N ILE A 105 -11.46 -9.10 -3.78
CA ILE A 105 -10.63 -9.29 -2.59
C ILE A 105 -9.31 -9.98 -2.92
N LEU A 106 -8.22 -9.46 -2.38
CA LEU A 106 -6.93 -10.11 -2.29
C LEU A 106 -6.50 -10.14 -0.83
N VAL A 107 -6.03 -11.29 -0.35
CA VAL A 107 -5.34 -11.39 0.94
C VAL A 107 -3.98 -12.03 0.69
N THR A 108 -2.91 -11.35 1.08
CA THR A 108 -1.54 -11.84 1.00
C THR A 108 -0.84 -11.74 2.34
N GLU A 109 0.05 -12.66 2.65
CA GLU A 109 0.94 -12.54 3.81
C GLU A 109 2.41 -12.75 3.43
N ASN A 110 3.31 -12.03 4.10
CA ASN A 110 4.75 -12.19 3.99
C ASN A 110 5.37 -12.23 5.39
N GLN A 111 6.11 -13.29 5.70
CA GLN A 111 6.94 -13.37 6.91
C GLN A 111 8.25 -12.60 6.66
N GLY A 112 8.14 -11.28 6.48
CA GLY A 112 9.26 -10.44 6.04
C GLY A 112 10.34 -10.19 7.08
N TYR A 113 10.03 -10.37 8.37
CA TYR A 113 10.99 -10.26 9.48
C TYR A 113 10.89 -11.50 10.37
N PRO A 114 11.92 -11.83 11.18
CA PRO A 114 11.90 -13.02 12.02
C PRO A 114 10.67 -13.12 12.95
N ASN A 115 10.26 -12.00 13.55
CA ASN A 115 9.17 -11.94 14.53
C ASN A 115 7.99 -11.05 14.10
N LEU A 116 7.92 -10.67 12.82
CA LEU A 116 6.82 -9.86 12.27
C LEU A 116 6.40 -10.36 10.91
N LYS A 117 5.15 -10.81 10.85
CA LYS A 117 4.43 -11.13 9.63
C LYS A 117 3.59 -9.93 9.21
N HIS A 118 3.72 -9.53 7.95
CA HIS A 118 2.84 -8.54 7.34
C HIS A 118 1.75 -9.27 6.58
N ARG A 119 0.48 -8.99 6.91
CA ARG A 119 -0.67 -9.42 6.11
C ARG A 119 -1.36 -8.20 5.52
N ARG A 120 -1.58 -8.23 4.22
CA ARG A 120 -2.28 -7.20 3.47
C ARG A 120 -3.55 -7.77 2.87
N THR A 121 -4.68 -7.12 3.16
CA THR A 121 -5.95 -7.34 2.47
C THR A 121 -6.27 -6.14 1.59
N VAL A 122 -6.57 -6.37 0.32
CA VAL A 122 -7.02 -5.33 -0.61
C VAL A 122 -8.44 -5.64 -1.03
N PHE A 123 -9.35 -4.71 -0.79
CA PHE A 123 -10.70 -4.70 -1.34
C PHE A 123 -10.76 -3.71 -2.51
N PHE A 124 -11.30 -4.14 -3.66
CA PHE A 124 -11.71 -3.25 -4.74
C PHE A 124 -13.24 -3.18 -4.76
N VAL A 125 -13.76 -2.02 -4.33
CA VAL A 125 -15.17 -1.83 -3.97
C VAL A 125 -15.87 -1.02 -5.05
N ASP A 126 -17.05 -1.47 -5.45
CA ASP A 126 -17.93 -0.88 -6.47
C ASP A 126 -17.20 -0.58 -7.80
N ASN A 127 -16.15 -1.36 -8.12
CA ASN A 127 -15.25 -1.08 -9.23
C ASN A 127 -14.69 0.36 -9.27
N THR A 128 -14.61 1.02 -8.10
CA THR A 128 -14.39 2.47 -7.98
C THR A 128 -13.20 2.80 -7.10
N PHE A 129 -13.15 2.26 -5.88
CA PHE A 129 -12.17 2.64 -4.88
C PHE A 129 -11.57 1.43 -4.17
N PHE A 130 -10.46 1.66 -3.46
CA PHE A 130 -9.75 0.60 -2.76
C PHE A 130 -9.77 0.82 -1.26
N VAL A 131 -9.85 -0.28 -0.52
CA VAL A 131 -9.58 -0.33 0.92
C VAL A 131 -8.47 -1.33 1.15
N ILE A 132 -7.36 -0.87 1.73
CA ILE A 132 -6.20 -1.69 2.07
C ILE A 132 -6.16 -1.84 3.58
N VAL A 133 -6.12 -3.06 4.07
CA VAL A 133 -5.93 -3.38 5.48
C VAL A 133 -4.55 -4.00 5.64
N ASP A 134 -3.73 -3.41 6.48
CA ASP A 134 -2.37 -3.89 6.78
C ASP A 134 -2.30 -4.30 8.25
N ASP A 135 -2.03 -5.58 8.50
CA ASP A 135 -1.80 -6.14 9.83
C ASP A 135 -0.30 -6.44 10.03
N ALA A 136 0.30 -5.89 11.08
CA ALA A 136 1.62 -6.24 11.57
C ALA A 136 1.49 -7.24 12.75
N ILE A 137 1.69 -8.52 12.45
CA ILE A 137 1.36 -9.66 13.32
C ILE A 137 2.65 -10.29 13.88
N GLY A 138 2.67 -10.62 15.17
CA GLY A 138 3.78 -11.34 15.81
C GLY A 138 4.36 -10.60 17.01
N ALA A 139 5.45 -11.15 17.56
CA ALA A 139 6.05 -10.69 18.81
C ALA A 139 6.98 -9.47 18.64
N ALA A 140 7.36 -9.08 17.42
CA ALA A 140 8.23 -7.92 17.23
C ALA A 140 7.58 -6.65 17.80
N ALA A 141 8.34 -5.91 18.59
CA ALA A 141 8.01 -4.56 19.03
C ALA A 141 8.90 -3.57 18.27
N GLY A 142 8.42 -2.35 18.09
CA GLY A 142 9.15 -1.32 17.34
C GLY A 142 8.22 -0.35 16.66
N ASP A 143 8.78 0.42 15.74
CA ASP A 143 8.03 1.33 14.90
C ASP A 143 7.53 0.60 13.65
N VAL A 144 6.22 0.37 13.54
CA VAL A 144 5.63 -0.18 12.31
C VAL A 144 5.09 0.96 11.47
N ALA A 145 5.39 0.96 10.18
CA ALA A 145 4.99 2.02 9.28
C ALA A 145 4.42 1.47 7.97
N ILE A 146 3.30 2.03 7.51
CA ILE A 146 2.81 1.82 6.14
C ILE A 146 3.23 3.02 5.28
N HIS A 147 3.87 2.74 4.15
CA HIS A 147 4.44 3.75 3.25
C HIS A 147 3.57 3.95 2.01
N TYR A 148 3.44 5.19 1.56
CA TYR A 148 2.73 5.54 0.33
C TYR A 148 3.47 6.64 -0.44
N HIS A 149 3.78 6.37 -1.70
CA HIS A 149 4.49 7.26 -2.60
C HIS A 149 3.60 7.60 -3.80
N LEU A 150 3.20 8.86 -3.89
CA LEU A 150 2.35 9.34 -4.99
C LEU A 150 3.20 9.83 -6.15
N SER A 151 2.60 9.85 -7.34
CA SER A 151 3.09 10.52 -8.55
C SER A 151 3.57 11.96 -8.31
N GLU A 152 4.44 12.45 -9.19
CA GLU A 152 4.89 13.84 -9.15
C GLU A 152 3.72 14.81 -9.34
N GLY A 153 3.66 15.83 -8.49
CA GLY A 153 2.63 16.84 -8.56
C GLY A 153 2.38 17.49 -7.21
N ARG A 154 1.45 18.44 -7.20
CA ARG A 154 1.05 19.09 -5.95
C ARG A 154 0.14 18.17 -5.15
N MET A 155 0.58 17.84 -3.94
CA MET A 155 -0.19 17.08 -2.96
C MET A 155 -0.53 17.97 -1.76
N ASN A 156 -1.73 17.82 -1.21
CA ASN A 156 -2.07 18.35 0.11
C ASN A 156 -1.89 17.24 1.14
N VAL A 157 -1.01 17.47 2.13
CA VAL A 157 -0.71 16.55 3.22
C VAL A 157 -1.37 17.05 4.50
N ASP A 158 -2.45 16.41 4.93
CA ASP A 158 -3.15 16.71 6.18
C ASP A 158 -2.74 15.69 7.25
N LYS A 159 -1.70 16.02 8.01
CA LYS A 159 -1.17 15.19 9.10
C LYS A 159 -2.15 14.99 10.27
N LYS A 160 -3.15 15.87 10.42
CA LYS A 160 -4.15 15.76 11.50
C LYS A 160 -5.22 14.74 11.16
N ARG A 161 -5.59 14.64 9.87
CA ARG A 161 -6.55 13.65 9.37
C ARG A 161 -5.90 12.40 8.79
N PHE A 162 -4.57 12.36 8.73
CA PHE A 162 -3.83 11.27 8.08
C PHE A 162 -4.25 11.11 6.61
N ARG A 163 -4.35 12.24 5.91
CA ARG A 163 -4.96 12.33 4.59
C ARG A 163 -4.03 12.98 3.57
N LEU A 164 -3.88 12.35 2.41
CA LEU A 164 -3.29 12.90 1.20
C LEU A 164 -4.38 13.25 0.20
N THR A 165 -4.22 14.34 -0.54
CA THR A 165 -5.12 14.69 -1.65
C THR A 165 -4.34 15.29 -2.78
N SER A 166 -4.43 14.69 -3.98
CA SER A 166 -3.81 15.27 -5.17
C SER A 166 -4.56 16.50 -5.66
N LYS A 167 -3.83 17.38 -6.36
CA LYS A 167 -4.31 18.68 -6.85
C LYS A 167 -3.99 18.90 -8.34
N TYR A 168 -4.23 17.88 -9.15
CA TYR A 168 -4.17 17.98 -10.60
C TYR A 168 -5.34 18.81 -11.14
N ASN A 169 -5.06 19.66 -12.14
CA ASN A 169 -5.99 20.64 -12.69
C ASN A 169 -7.03 20.04 -13.66
N ASP A 170 -6.81 18.81 -14.12
CA ASP A 170 -7.70 18.11 -15.06
C ASP A 170 -8.91 17.44 -14.39
N GLY A 171 -9.05 17.60 -13.07
CA GLY A 171 -10.13 16.98 -12.31
C GLY A 171 -9.97 15.47 -12.13
N ASN A 172 -8.84 14.87 -12.49
CA ASN A 172 -8.53 13.48 -12.13
C ASN A 172 -7.64 13.48 -10.89
N ASN A 173 -8.24 13.29 -9.70
CA ASN A 173 -7.54 13.34 -8.42
C ASN A 173 -7.86 12.10 -7.58
N ILE A 174 -7.12 11.92 -6.48
CA ILE A 174 -7.35 10.88 -5.48
C ILE A 174 -7.26 11.47 -4.08
N VAL A 175 -7.92 10.78 -3.15
CA VAL A 175 -7.73 10.93 -1.71
C VAL A 175 -7.17 9.62 -1.19
N VAL A 176 -6.17 9.72 -0.32
CA VAL A 176 -5.67 8.60 0.47
C VAL A 176 -5.87 8.97 1.92
N GLU A 177 -6.60 8.18 2.68
CA GLU A 177 -6.83 8.45 4.10
C GLU A 177 -6.62 7.19 4.92
N ALA A 178 -5.75 7.29 5.93
CA ALA A 178 -5.38 6.19 6.80
C ALA A 178 -6.06 6.30 8.17
N PHE A 179 -6.41 5.14 8.71
CA PHE A 179 -6.98 4.94 10.03
C PHE A 179 -6.17 3.85 10.72
N GLY A 180 -5.93 3.98 12.02
CA GLY A 180 -5.06 3.06 12.74
C GLY A 180 -5.11 3.26 14.24
N PRO A 181 -4.13 2.71 14.99
CA PRO A 181 -4.09 2.81 16.43
C PRO A 181 -3.96 4.26 16.90
N LYS A 182 -4.28 4.50 18.18
CA LYS A 182 -4.19 5.84 18.79
C LYS A 182 -2.77 6.43 18.76
N SER A 183 -1.73 5.58 18.67
CA SER A 183 -0.34 5.97 18.55
C SER A 183 0.06 6.43 17.14
N MET A 184 -0.85 6.31 16.16
CA MET A 184 -0.52 6.57 14.76
C MET A 184 -0.11 8.03 14.52
N LYS A 185 0.95 8.21 13.73
CA LYS A 185 1.47 9.50 13.28
C LYS A 185 1.76 9.44 11.78
N MET A 186 1.71 10.58 11.12
CA MET A 186 2.03 10.70 9.69
C MET A 186 3.23 11.62 9.50
N GLU A 187 4.22 11.12 8.78
CA GLU A 187 5.45 11.84 8.46
C GLU A 187 5.67 11.87 6.95
N GLU A 188 6.23 12.98 6.46
CA GLU A 188 6.67 13.06 5.07
C GLU A 188 8.08 12.47 4.98
N GLU A 189 8.32 11.68 3.95
CA GLU A 189 9.59 11.00 3.72
C GLU A 189 10.25 11.49 2.44
N GLU A 190 11.57 11.34 2.37
CA GLU A 190 12.27 11.50 1.10
C GLU A 190 11.75 10.46 0.09
N SER A 191 11.36 10.91 -1.10
CA SER A 191 10.75 10.05 -2.10
C SER A 191 11.14 10.48 -3.51
N TRP A 192 11.59 9.50 -4.28
CA TRP A 192 12.01 9.64 -5.68
C TRP A 192 11.29 8.61 -6.54
N VAL A 193 11.08 8.94 -7.81
CA VAL A 193 10.63 8.03 -8.86
C VAL A 193 11.61 8.10 -10.03
N SER A 194 11.88 6.95 -10.64
CA SER A 194 12.75 6.82 -11.81
C SER A 194 12.06 6.05 -12.93
N TYR A 195 11.58 6.76 -13.94
CA TYR A 195 11.00 6.15 -15.15
C TYR A 195 12.04 5.69 -16.17
N ALA A 196 13.23 6.27 -16.13
CA ALA A 196 14.31 5.98 -17.08
C ALA A 196 15.67 5.93 -16.38
N TYR A 197 16.60 5.19 -16.96
CA TYR A 197 17.94 5.00 -16.39
C TYR A 197 18.62 6.35 -16.12
N ARG A 198 19.19 6.51 -14.92
CA ARG A 198 19.88 7.73 -14.44
C ARG A 198 19.02 8.99 -14.40
N GLN A 199 17.69 8.86 -14.45
CA GLN A 199 16.76 9.98 -14.32
C GLN A 199 15.85 9.73 -13.12
N LYS A 200 15.76 10.72 -12.22
CA LYS A 200 14.84 10.66 -11.09
C LYS A 200 14.18 12.00 -10.83
N ASN A 201 12.94 11.96 -10.38
CA ASN A 201 12.17 13.12 -9.97
C ASN A 201 11.75 13.00 -8.52
N LYS A 202 11.74 14.13 -7.81
CA LYS A 202 11.22 14.18 -6.44
C LYS A 202 9.70 14.08 -6.48
N ARG A 203 9.14 13.33 -5.54
CA ARG A 203 7.70 13.15 -5.39
C ARG A 203 7.28 13.19 -3.93
N THR A 204 5.98 13.17 -3.65
CA THR A 204 5.47 13.09 -2.28
C THR A 204 5.47 11.63 -1.82
N GLY A 205 6.23 11.34 -0.76
CA GLY A 205 6.14 10.08 -0.02
C GLY A 205 5.79 10.36 1.43
N VAL A 206 4.98 9.50 2.04
CA VAL A 206 4.63 9.59 3.46
C VAL A 206 4.60 8.21 4.09
N ALA A 207 4.86 8.18 5.39
CA ALA A 207 4.70 7.00 6.23
C ALA A 207 3.68 7.27 7.34
N TYR A 208 2.86 6.27 7.63
CA TYR A 208 1.98 6.26 8.80
C TYR A 208 2.58 5.32 9.85
N HIS A 209 3.25 5.90 10.82
CA HIS A 209 3.97 5.22 11.90
C HIS A 209 3.04 4.87 13.05
N ALA A 210 3.23 3.71 13.66
CA ALA A 210 2.62 3.35 14.92
C ALA A 210 3.62 2.58 15.78
N ASN A 211 3.68 2.94 17.06
CA ASN A 211 4.47 2.18 18.02
C ASN A 211 3.75 0.86 18.34
N LYS A 212 4.32 -0.26 17.87
CA LYS A 212 3.83 -1.61 18.12
C LYS A 212 4.42 -2.15 19.41
N GLN A 213 3.55 -2.61 20.29
CA GLN A 213 3.91 -3.36 21.50
C GLN A 213 4.05 -4.86 21.17
N SER A 214 4.90 -5.57 21.92
CA SER A 214 5.06 -7.04 21.78
C SER A 214 3.72 -7.75 21.86
N ASP A 215 3.57 -8.82 21.07
CA ASP A 215 2.42 -9.75 21.10
C ASP A 215 1.04 -9.13 20.83
N SER A 216 0.99 -7.86 20.44
CA SER A 216 -0.20 -7.18 19.94
C SER A 216 -0.10 -6.98 18.44
N THR A 217 -1.18 -7.25 17.71
CA THR A 217 -1.24 -6.88 16.29
C THR A 217 -1.50 -5.39 16.17
N THR A 218 -0.74 -4.74 15.29
CA THR A 218 -1.02 -3.35 14.89
C THR A 218 -1.65 -3.37 13.50
N SER A 219 -2.85 -2.82 13.39
CA SER A 219 -3.63 -2.81 12.15
C SER A 219 -3.84 -1.39 11.63
N PHE A 220 -3.75 -1.24 10.31
CA PHE A 220 -4.06 -0.01 9.59
C PHE A 220 -5.15 -0.28 8.57
N ILE A 221 -5.99 0.72 8.31
CA ILE A 221 -6.94 0.74 7.20
C ILE A 221 -6.62 1.97 6.38
N THR A 222 -6.36 1.80 5.09
CA THR A 222 -6.16 2.90 4.14
C THR A 222 -7.25 2.87 3.08
N VAL A 223 -7.90 4.00 2.86
CA VAL A 223 -8.89 4.16 1.80
C VAL A 223 -8.28 5.00 0.68
N ILE A 224 -8.27 4.47 -0.55
CA ILE A 224 -7.82 5.17 -1.75
C ILE A 224 -9.03 5.41 -2.64
N TYR A 225 -9.45 6.67 -2.75
CA TYR A 225 -10.71 7.04 -3.40
C TYR A 225 -10.47 8.06 -4.53
N PRO A 226 -10.79 7.73 -5.80
CA PRO A 226 -10.76 8.70 -6.89
C PRO A 226 -11.79 9.82 -6.71
N ILE A 227 -11.39 11.07 -6.97
CA ILE A 227 -12.23 12.25 -6.82
C ILE A 227 -12.12 13.18 -8.02
N THR A 228 -13.23 13.85 -8.35
CA THR A 228 -13.25 14.92 -9.37
C THR A 228 -13.16 16.32 -8.80
N SER A 229 -13.58 16.50 -7.54
CA SER A 229 -13.60 17.80 -6.89
C SER A 229 -13.37 17.68 -5.39
N LYS A 230 -14.44 17.47 -4.61
CA LYS A 230 -14.40 17.45 -3.16
C LYS A 230 -14.11 16.04 -2.64
N ALA A 231 -13.11 15.95 -1.75
CA ALA A 231 -12.83 14.74 -1.00
C ALA A 231 -14.06 14.34 -0.15
N PRO A 232 -14.49 13.06 -0.17
CA PRO A 232 -15.59 12.62 0.67
C PRO A 232 -15.21 12.68 2.16
N ARG A 233 -16.23 12.64 3.02
CA ARG A 233 -16.05 12.33 4.43
C ARG A 233 -15.91 10.82 4.55
N ILE A 234 -14.77 10.36 5.07
CA ILE A 234 -14.47 8.94 5.23
C ILE A 234 -14.29 8.67 6.72
N SER A 235 -14.82 7.55 7.19
CA SER A 235 -14.46 6.96 8.49
C SER A 235 -14.37 5.45 8.34
N ALA A 236 -13.34 4.84 8.91
CA ALA A 236 -13.20 3.39 8.90
C ALA A 236 -13.00 2.85 10.32
N LYS A 237 -13.50 1.65 10.58
CA LYS A 237 -13.37 0.94 11.85
C LYS A 237 -12.98 -0.52 11.60
N TYR A 238 -11.91 -0.94 12.27
CA TYR A 238 -11.52 -2.35 12.32
C TYR A 238 -12.42 -3.08 13.32
N LEU A 239 -13.07 -4.16 12.88
CA LEU A 239 -14.07 -4.88 13.68
C LEU A 239 -13.60 -6.25 14.19
N ASN A 240 -12.40 -6.69 13.81
CA ASN A 240 -11.85 -7.94 14.33
C ASN A 240 -11.51 -7.78 15.83
N GLY A 241 -11.97 -8.75 16.62
CA GLY A 241 -11.53 -8.90 18.01
C GLY A 241 -10.17 -9.61 18.14
N ASP A 242 -9.82 -10.46 17.17
CA ASP A 242 -8.54 -11.16 17.07
C ASP A 242 -7.98 -11.01 15.64
N ALA A 243 -6.74 -10.54 15.53
CA ALA A 243 -6.05 -10.42 14.25
C ALA A 243 -5.39 -11.73 13.80
N ASN A 244 -5.37 -12.77 14.63
CA ASN A 244 -4.96 -14.13 14.24
C ASN A 244 -6.10 -14.97 13.66
N ALA A 245 -7.33 -14.45 13.63
CA ALA A 245 -8.42 -15.09 12.93
C ALA A 245 -8.17 -15.09 11.42
N SER A 246 -8.53 -16.17 10.72
CA SER A 246 -8.51 -16.24 9.25
C SER A 246 -9.65 -15.42 8.62
N SER A 247 -9.80 -14.17 9.08
CA SER A 247 -10.84 -13.25 8.65
C SER A 247 -10.38 -11.80 8.84
N VAL A 248 -10.96 -10.87 8.08
CA VAL A 248 -10.86 -9.43 8.34
C VAL A 248 -12.21 -8.77 8.10
N LYS A 249 -12.63 -7.91 9.03
CA LYS A 249 -13.90 -7.17 9.02
C LYS A 249 -13.64 -5.68 9.22
N VAL A 250 -14.09 -4.88 8.26
CA VAL A 250 -13.99 -3.43 8.30
C VAL A 250 -15.37 -2.83 8.03
N GLU A 251 -15.78 -1.91 8.89
CA GLU A 251 -16.90 -1.02 8.62
C GLU A 251 -16.33 0.32 8.11
N LEU A 252 -16.84 0.77 6.97
CA LEU A 252 -16.44 2.01 6.32
C LEU A 252 -17.68 2.87 6.09
N SER A 253 -17.57 4.17 6.32
CA SER A 253 -18.57 5.15 5.87
C SER A 253 -17.94 6.14 4.91
N ILE A 254 -18.55 6.31 3.73
CA ILE A 254 -18.19 7.33 2.74
C ILE A 254 -19.44 8.19 2.50
N ASN A 255 -19.39 9.47 2.88
CA ASN A 255 -20.53 10.41 2.78
C ASN A 255 -21.85 9.83 3.34
N ASN A 256 -21.78 9.13 4.48
CA ASN A 256 -22.89 8.46 5.17
C ASN A 256 -23.38 7.15 4.53
N GLN A 257 -22.84 6.74 3.38
CA GLN A 257 -23.05 5.38 2.86
C GLN A 257 -22.16 4.41 3.63
N ILE A 258 -22.72 3.30 4.11
CA ILE A 258 -22.01 2.30 4.92
C ILE A 258 -21.62 1.12 4.03
N TYR A 259 -20.38 0.67 4.20
CA TYR A 259 -19.80 -0.50 3.57
C TYR A 259 -19.27 -1.45 4.65
N ASN A 260 -19.77 -2.67 4.64
CA ASN A 260 -19.28 -3.73 5.52
C ASN A 260 -18.42 -4.69 4.70
N LEU A 261 -17.10 -4.52 4.80
CA LEU A 261 -16.13 -5.30 4.05
C LEU A 261 -15.67 -6.47 4.91
N HIS A 262 -15.71 -7.67 4.32
CA HIS A 262 -15.37 -8.90 5.00
C HIS A 262 -14.59 -9.81 4.05
N ALA A 263 -13.46 -10.32 4.50
CA ALA A 263 -12.76 -11.42 3.86
C ALA A 263 -12.59 -12.56 4.87
N ASN A 264 -12.73 -13.80 4.41
CA ASN A 264 -12.36 -15.01 5.15
C ASN A 264 -11.48 -15.86 4.26
N TRP A 265 -10.48 -16.50 4.84
CA TRP A 265 -9.61 -17.43 4.15
C TRP A 265 -9.39 -18.66 5.02
N ASN A 266 -8.87 -19.73 4.42
CA ASN A 266 -8.56 -20.97 5.12
C ASN A 266 -7.06 -21.07 5.39
#